data_AF-A0A367IU40-F1
#
_entry.id   AF-A0A367IU40-F1
#
_cell.length_a   1.000
_cell.length_b   1.000
_cell.length_c   1.000
_cell.angle_alpha   90.00
_cell.angle_beta   90.00
_cell.angle_gamma   90.00
#
_symmetry.space_group_name_H-M   'P 1'
#
loop_
_entity.id
_entity.type
_entity.pdbx_description
1 polymer ?
#
loop_
_entity_poly.entity_id
_entity_poly.type
_entity_poly.pdbx_seq_one_letter_code
_entity_poly.pdbx_strand_id
1 'polypeptide(L)'
;MFRITSCGLFLLFLSIFCLSLPVLAMYESQAGAFDWHQTWIGHPREAFDVDDGHVIIYSDRNVLASLNKDTGAIQWRQVLENQLISLKSSDSGILTVSDQSNLVQLWNKTNGQLIWDHVLPKDKTPANDGLILWETGESAVLLGNEQVVNFSPTGQIVWTWTKPEKEGDKVKIFEKEGHVYVVVEPTEGDTTPFFFINIVDKVTGETGKTLQIHCQASFSHITYVGNKIFWIEEGILKWTPLHTKDIQSAVIEDLVSSTPIAQEFTAPQITLSGQFNSILMTVEFDDEELETR
;
A
#
# COMPACT_ATOMS: atom_id res chain seq x y z
N MET A 1 -2.39 -16.35 -71.33
CA MET A 1 -1.84 -17.69 -71.00
C MET A 1 -0.75 -17.48 -69.96
N PHE A 2 -1.07 -17.59 -68.66
CA PHE A 2 -0.12 -17.35 -67.58
C PHE A 2 0.94 -18.47 -67.59
N ARG A 3 2.21 -18.13 -67.85
CA ARG A 3 3.33 -19.08 -67.73
C ARG A 3 3.75 -19.13 -66.27
N ILE A 4 3.39 -20.21 -65.58
CA ILE A 4 3.92 -20.49 -64.25
C ILE A 4 5.42 -20.80 -64.41
N THR A 5 6.27 -20.01 -63.74
CA THR A 5 7.71 -20.25 -63.72
C THR A 5 8.02 -21.46 -62.82
N SER A 6 9.17 -22.11 -63.03
CA SER A 6 9.62 -23.24 -62.20
C SER A 6 9.60 -22.91 -60.70
N CYS A 7 9.94 -21.66 -60.34
CA CYS A 7 9.84 -21.13 -58.98
C CYS A 7 8.38 -21.07 -58.45
N GLY A 8 7.43 -20.65 -59.29
CA GLY A 8 6.00 -20.65 -58.93
C GLY A 8 5.43 -22.06 -58.72
N LEU A 9 5.90 -23.04 -59.50
CA LEU A 9 5.52 -24.44 -59.31
C LEU A 9 6.07 -24.99 -57.98
N PHE A 10 7.33 -24.68 -57.65
CA PHE A 10 7.96 -25.07 -56.39
C PHE A 10 7.23 -24.49 -55.17
N LEU A 11 6.89 -23.20 -55.20
CA LEU A 11 6.12 -22.56 -54.12
C LEU A 11 4.72 -23.16 -53.96
N LEU A 12 4.07 -23.54 -55.06
CA LEU A 12 2.78 -24.21 -55.03
C LEU A 12 2.89 -25.62 -54.42
N PHE A 13 3.92 -26.39 -54.78
CA PHE A 13 4.19 -27.68 -54.14
C PHE A 13 4.53 -27.54 -52.65
N LEU A 14 5.32 -26.54 -52.26
CA LEU A 14 5.64 -26.26 -50.87
C LEU A 14 4.37 -25.88 -50.07
N SER A 15 3.48 -25.07 -50.66
CA SER A 15 2.20 -24.71 -50.04
C SER A 15 1.30 -25.93 -49.85
N ILE A 16 1.19 -26.80 -50.86
CA ILE A 16 0.40 -28.04 -50.75
C ILE A 16 1.01 -28.96 -49.70
N PHE A 17 2.34 -29.05 -49.66
CA PHE A 17 3.06 -29.84 -48.67
C PHE A 17 2.80 -29.33 -47.24
N CYS A 18 2.92 -28.02 -47.00
CA CYS A 18 2.60 -27.41 -45.70
C CYS A 18 1.13 -27.60 -45.28
N LEU A 19 0.19 -27.59 -46.22
CA LEU A 19 -1.23 -27.86 -45.96
C LEU A 19 -1.52 -29.35 -45.68
N SER A 20 -0.64 -30.25 -46.12
CA SER A 20 -0.76 -31.70 -45.91
C SER A 20 -0.12 -32.19 -44.60
N LEU A 21 0.61 -31.32 -43.90
CA LEU A 21 1.14 -31.65 -42.59
C LEU A 21 -0.02 -31.68 -41.59
N PRO A 22 -0.24 -32.81 -40.88
CA PRO A 22 -1.26 -32.85 -39.84
C PRO A 22 -0.89 -31.86 -38.74
N VAL A 23 -1.77 -30.90 -38.48
CA VAL A 23 -1.65 -30.01 -37.33
C VAL A 23 -1.88 -30.88 -36.09
N LEU A 24 -0.89 -30.95 -35.20
CA LEU A 24 -1.01 -31.60 -33.88
C LEU A 24 -1.85 -30.71 -32.94
N ALA A 25 -3.06 -30.36 -33.35
CA ALA A 25 -4.02 -29.66 -32.51
C ALA A 25 -4.88 -30.69 -31.78
N MET A 26 -5.18 -30.41 -30.51
CA MET A 26 -6.11 -31.20 -29.71
C MET A 26 -7.53 -30.98 -30.23
N TYR A 27 -8.34 -32.04 -30.29
CA TYR A 27 -9.76 -31.89 -30.60
C TYR A 27 -10.49 -31.18 -29.46
N GLU A 28 -11.52 -30.38 -29.77
CA GLU A 28 -12.37 -29.72 -28.76
C GLU A 28 -12.91 -30.72 -27.73
N SER A 29 -13.32 -31.91 -28.16
CA SER A 29 -13.81 -32.98 -27.30
C SER A 29 -12.75 -33.62 -26.39
N GLN A 30 -11.47 -33.30 -26.60
CA GLN A 30 -10.36 -33.77 -25.78
C GLN A 30 -9.91 -32.73 -24.75
N ALA A 31 -10.32 -31.46 -24.89
CA ALA A 31 -10.06 -30.42 -23.90
C ALA A 31 -10.82 -30.68 -22.60
N GLY A 32 -10.10 -30.66 -21.47
CA GLY A 32 -10.58 -31.03 -20.14
C GLY A 32 -10.75 -32.53 -19.89
N ALA A 33 -10.55 -33.41 -20.89
CA ALA A 33 -10.76 -34.85 -20.74
C ALA A 33 -9.51 -35.60 -20.25
N PHE A 34 -8.32 -35.15 -20.68
CA PHE A 34 -7.03 -35.77 -20.33
C PHE A 34 -5.99 -34.78 -19.82
N ASP A 35 -6.26 -33.49 -19.94
CA ASP A 35 -5.49 -32.38 -19.41
C ASP A 35 -6.09 -31.88 -18.10
N TRP A 36 -5.22 -31.58 -17.14
CA TRP A 36 -5.57 -30.90 -15.91
C TRP A 36 -4.79 -29.58 -15.88
N HIS A 37 -5.46 -28.52 -15.45
CA HIS A 37 -4.83 -27.23 -15.23
C HIS A 37 -5.10 -26.79 -13.80
N GLN A 38 -4.04 -26.67 -13.01
CA GLN A 38 -4.11 -26.07 -11.69
C GLN A 38 -3.44 -24.71 -11.72
N THR A 39 -4.20 -23.70 -11.34
CA THR A 39 -3.72 -22.33 -11.24
C THR A 39 -3.36 -22.03 -9.80
N TRP A 40 -2.19 -21.43 -9.59
CA TRP A 40 -1.67 -21.09 -8.26
C TRP A 40 -1.30 -19.61 -8.21
N ILE A 41 -1.27 -19.06 -7.01
CA ILE A 41 -0.89 -17.66 -6.77
C ILE A 41 0.56 -17.50 -6.29
N GLY A 42 1.19 -18.54 -5.77
CA GLY A 42 2.52 -18.46 -5.12
C GLY A 42 2.41 -18.28 -3.61
N HIS A 43 3.47 -17.80 -2.97
CA HIS A 43 3.47 -17.54 -1.52
C HIS A 43 2.87 -16.15 -1.25
N PRO A 44 1.78 -16.05 -0.46
CA PRO A 44 1.20 -14.77 -0.09
C PRO A 44 2.22 -13.90 0.66
N ARG A 45 2.41 -12.65 0.20
CA ARG A 45 3.18 -11.61 0.91
C ARG A 45 2.26 -10.72 1.71
N GLU A 46 1.15 -10.32 1.09
CA GLU A 46 0.15 -9.44 1.69
C GLU A 46 -1.25 -9.98 1.38
N ALA A 47 -2.16 -9.80 2.34
CA ALA A 47 -3.55 -10.20 2.23
C ALA A 47 -4.44 -9.10 2.81
N PHE A 48 -5.50 -8.75 2.08
CA PHE A 48 -6.43 -7.70 2.44
C PHE A 48 -7.85 -8.24 2.41
N ASP A 49 -8.54 -8.09 3.53
CA ASP A 49 -9.99 -8.25 3.57
C ASP A 49 -10.62 -7.04 2.86
N VAL A 50 -11.45 -7.29 1.85
CA VAL A 50 -12.10 -6.24 1.04
C VAL A 50 -13.61 -6.20 1.25
N ASP A 51 -14.26 -7.36 1.22
CA ASP A 51 -15.69 -7.49 1.49
C ASP A 51 -16.00 -8.91 1.99
N ASP A 52 -17.26 -9.19 2.34
CA ASP A 52 -17.67 -10.47 2.91
C ASP A 52 -17.32 -11.70 2.04
N GLY A 53 -17.18 -11.54 0.73
CA GLY A 53 -16.92 -12.66 -0.19
C GLY A 53 -15.48 -12.79 -0.67
N HIS A 54 -14.68 -11.71 -0.62
CA HIS A 54 -13.42 -11.61 -1.35
C HIS A 54 -12.26 -11.26 -0.42
N VAL A 55 -11.14 -11.98 -0.57
CA VAL A 55 -9.84 -11.60 -0.02
C VAL A 55 -8.86 -11.36 -1.16
N ILE A 56 -8.20 -10.21 -1.13
CA ILE A 56 -7.18 -9.85 -2.11
C ILE A 56 -5.83 -10.28 -1.60
N ILE A 57 -5.06 -10.95 -2.46
CA ILE A 57 -3.73 -11.45 -2.14
C ILE A 57 -2.73 -10.93 -3.16
N TYR A 58 -1.61 -10.44 -2.66
CA TYR A 58 -0.42 -10.17 -3.44
C TYR A 58 0.69 -11.15 -3.04
N SER A 59 1.31 -11.81 -4.03
CA SER A 59 2.27 -12.89 -3.81
C SER A 59 3.70 -12.56 -4.21
N ASP A 60 4.64 -13.41 -3.79
CA ASP A 60 6.05 -13.38 -4.19
C ASP A 60 6.30 -13.67 -5.68
N ARG A 61 5.27 -14.15 -6.39
CA ARG A 61 5.29 -14.36 -7.84
C ARG A 61 4.70 -13.18 -8.61
N ASN A 62 4.59 -12.02 -7.97
CA ASN A 62 3.94 -10.82 -8.51
C ASN A 62 2.52 -11.09 -8.98
N VAL A 63 1.79 -11.97 -8.29
CA VAL A 63 0.39 -12.25 -8.62
C VAL A 63 -0.50 -11.45 -7.69
N LEU A 64 -1.34 -10.59 -8.28
CA LEU A 64 -2.48 -9.99 -7.62
C LEU A 64 -3.71 -10.86 -7.90
N ALA A 65 -4.38 -11.35 -6.86
CA ALA A 65 -5.52 -12.24 -7.03
C ALA A 65 -6.65 -11.94 -6.04
N SER A 66 -7.87 -12.28 -6.43
CA SER A 66 -9.01 -12.40 -5.51
C SER A 66 -9.32 -13.86 -5.26
N LEU A 67 -9.41 -14.23 -3.99
CA LEU A 67 -9.91 -15.53 -3.57
C LEU A 67 -11.29 -15.37 -2.93
N ASN A 68 -12.15 -16.35 -3.17
CA ASN A 68 -13.39 -16.48 -2.41
C ASN A 68 -13.07 -16.92 -0.98
N LYS A 69 -13.58 -16.20 0.03
CA LYS A 69 -13.27 -16.48 1.45
C LYS A 69 -13.77 -17.83 1.93
N ASP A 70 -14.95 -18.26 1.47
CA ASP A 70 -15.59 -19.50 1.95
C ASP A 70 -14.92 -20.75 1.37
N THR A 71 -14.49 -20.69 0.11
CA THR A 71 -14.02 -21.86 -0.65
C THR A 71 -12.51 -21.84 -0.92
N GLY A 72 -11.85 -20.68 -0.80
CA GLY A 72 -10.46 -20.48 -1.20
C GLY A 72 -10.24 -20.51 -2.72
N ALA A 73 -11.31 -20.57 -3.53
CA ALA A 73 -11.21 -20.61 -4.98
C ALA A 73 -10.68 -19.28 -5.54
N ILE A 74 -9.77 -19.36 -6.53
CA ILE A 74 -9.28 -18.18 -7.26
C ILE A 74 -10.42 -17.69 -8.17
N GLN A 75 -10.91 -16.48 -7.93
CA GLN A 75 -11.93 -15.86 -8.78
C GLN A 75 -11.31 -15.16 -9.99
N TRP A 76 -10.21 -14.45 -9.76
CA TRP A 76 -9.39 -13.85 -10.80
C TRP A 76 -7.95 -13.70 -10.31
N ARG A 77 -7.02 -13.59 -11.26
CA ARG A 77 -5.60 -13.32 -11.01
C ARG A 77 -5.00 -12.50 -12.13
N GLN A 78 -4.06 -11.63 -11.77
CA GLN A 78 -3.23 -10.85 -12.66
C GLN A 78 -1.77 -11.10 -12.31
N VAL A 79 -0.97 -11.47 -13.31
CA VAL A 79 0.49 -11.54 -13.16
C VAL A 79 1.04 -10.17 -13.52
N LEU A 80 1.57 -9.46 -12.54
CA LEU A 80 2.10 -8.12 -12.71
C LEU A 80 3.54 -8.17 -13.23
N GLU A 81 3.87 -7.22 -14.11
CA GLU A 81 5.21 -7.13 -14.69
C GLU A 81 6.27 -6.71 -13.66
N ASN A 82 5.90 -5.80 -12.76
CA ASN A 82 6.79 -5.19 -11.77
C ASN A 82 6.29 -5.50 -10.35
N GLN A 83 7.19 -5.40 -9.37
CA GLN A 83 6.80 -5.59 -7.97
C GLN A 83 5.99 -4.39 -7.49
N LEU A 84 5.03 -4.64 -6.60
CA LEU A 84 4.32 -3.58 -5.91
C LEU A 84 5.16 -3.04 -4.75
N ILE A 85 5.22 -1.72 -4.65
CA ILE A 85 5.69 -0.98 -3.47
C ILE A 85 4.58 -0.94 -2.42
N SER A 86 3.35 -0.69 -2.86
CA SER A 86 2.21 -0.43 -1.97
C SER A 86 0.91 -0.83 -2.65
N LEU A 87 -0.05 -1.23 -1.83
CA LEU A 87 -1.39 -1.62 -2.23
C LEU A 87 -2.43 -1.10 -1.24
N LYS A 88 -3.56 -0.60 -1.76
CA LYS A 88 -4.76 -0.27 -0.98
C LYS A 88 -6.02 -0.78 -1.66
N SER A 89 -6.98 -1.23 -0.87
CA SER A 89 -8.28 -1.69 -1.35
C SER A 89 -9.40 -0.91 -0.66
N SER A 90 -10.51 -0.74 -1.39
CA SER A 90 -11.77 -0.16 -0.93
C SER A 90 -12.93 -0.72 -1.77
N ASP A 91 -14.15 -0.22 -1.59
CA ASP A 91 -15.28 -0.59 -2.44
C ASP A 91 -15.14 -0.15 -3.90
N SER A 92 -14.36 0.89 -4.17
CA SER A 92 -14.14 1.36 -5.53
C SER A 92 -13.16 0.50 -6.33
N GLY A 93 -12.30 -0.26 -5.65
CA GLY A 93 -11.34 -1.14 -6.29
C GLY A 93 -10.07 -1.39 -5.49
N ILE A 94 -9.01 -1.71 -6.20
CA ILE A 94 -7.68 -1.99 -5.65
C ILE A 94 -6.71 -1.04 -6.32
N LEU A 95 -6.10 -0.15 -5.55
CA LEU A 95 -5.05 0.76 -6.00
C LEU A 95 -3.70 0.12 -5.73
N THR A 96 -2.85 0.08 -6.75
CA THR A 96 -1.50 -0.49 -6.65
C THR A 96 -0.47 0.48 -7.21
N VAL A 97 0.72 0.48 -6.60
CA VAL A 97 1.86 1.24 -7.13
C VAL A 97 3.08 0.35 -7.29
N SER A 98 3.69 0.38 -8.47
CA SER A 98 4.85 -0.44 -8.83
C SER A 98 6.19 0.26 -8.60
N ASP A 99 7.22 -0.54 -8.33
CA ASP A 99 8.57 -0.08 -7.98
C ASP A 99 9.39 0.53 -9.14
N GLN A 100 9.55 -0.21 -10.24
CA GLN A 100 10.46 0.15 -11.32
C GLN A 100 9.79 1.03 -12.38
N SER A 101 8.48 0.86 -12.55
CA SER A 101 7.71 1.55 -13.58
C SER A 101 7.08 2.85 -13.09
N ASN A 102 7.10 3.14 -11.79
CA ASN A 102 6.37 4.25 -11.18
C ASN A 102 4.88 4.29 -11.65
N LEU A 103 4.31 3.11 -11.86
CA LEU A 103 2.97 2.93 -12.42
C LEU A 103 1.96 2.84 -11.28
N VAL A 104 0.97 3.72 -11.31
CA VAL A 104 -0.20 3.67 -10.44
C VAL A 104 -1.33 3.03 -11.23
N GLN A 105 -2.02 2.06 -10.65
CA GLN A 105 -3.09 1.34 -11.32
C GLN A 105 -4.27 1.16 -10.38
N LEU A 106 -5.48 1.31 -10.92
CA LEU A 106 -6.71 0.95 -10.22
C LEU A 106 -7.34 -0.26 -10.90
N TRP A 107 -7.61 -1.29 -10.12
CA TRP A 107 -8.18 -2.55 -10.56
C TRP A 107 -9.60 -2.71 -10.02
N ASN A 108 -10.47 -3.32 -10.82
CA ASN A 108 -11.78 -3.73 -10.37
C ASN A 108 -11.66 -4.92 -9.42
N LYS A 109 -12.15 -4.77 -8.18
CA LYS A 109 -12.03 -5.80 -7.13
C LYS A 109 -12.76 -7.11 -7.45
N THR A 110 -13.83 -7.06 -8.26
CA THR A 110 -14.70 -8.21 -8.52
C THR A 110 -14.19 -9.08 -9.66
N ASN A 111 -13.64 -8.49 -10.72
CA ASN A 111 -13.24 -9.22 -11.93
C ASN A 111 -11.76 -9.09 -12.31
N GLY A 112 -10.99 -8.28 -11.57
CA GLY A 112 -9.55 -8.09 -11.80
C GLY A 112 -9.22 -7.30 -13.07
N GLN A 113 -10.18 -6.61 -13.70
CA GLN A 113 -9.92 -5.76 -14.85
C GLN A 113 -9.23 -4.46 -14.43
N LEU A 114 -8.28 -4.00 -15.23
CA LEU A 114 -7.68 -2.68 -15.07
C LEU A 114 -8.72 -1.60 -15.41
N ILE A 115 -8.97 -0.69 -14.48
CA ILE A 115 -9.88 0.46 -14.67
C ILE A 115 -9.11 1.60 -15.34
N TRP A 116 -7.96 1.96 -14.78
CA TRP A 116 -7.05 2.95 -15.32
C TRP A 116 -5.64 2.71 -14.81
N ASP A 117 -4.66 3.24 -15.53
CA ASP A 117 -3.27 3.34 -15.13
C ASP A 117 -2.71 4.74 -15.38
N HIS A 118 -1.67 5.10 -14.61
CA HIS A 118 -0.98 6.37 -14.74
C HIS A 118 0.50 6.22 -14.43
N VAL A 119 1.36 6.72 -15.33
CA VAL A 119 2.81 6.70 -15.14
C VAL A 119 3.23 7.98 -14.41
N LEU A 120 3.79 7.84 -13.21
CA LEU A 120 4.31 8.97 -12.44
C LEU A 120 5.67 9.44 -12.98
N PRO A 121 6.07 10.69 -12.67
CA PRO A 121 7.40 11.19 -13.01
C PRO A 121 8.52 10.29 -12.45
N LYS A 122 9.56 10.03 -13.25
CA LYS A 122 10.66 9.11 -12.89
C LYS A 122 11.61 9.67 -11.81
N ASP A 123 11.62 10.98 -11.64
CA ASP A 123 12.41 11.70 -10.66
C ASP A 123 11.87 11.57 -9.23
N LYS A 124 10.63 11.08 -9.07
CA LYS A 124 9.99 10.94 -7.76
C LYS A 124 9.60 9.49 -7.50
N THR A 125 10.05 8.97 -6.37
CA THR A 125 9.75 7.59 -5.94
C THR A 125 8.50 7.58 -5.07
N PRO A 126 7.45 6.79 -5.38
CA PRO A 126 6.29 6.65 -4.50
C PRO A 126 6.68 6.14 -3.11
N ALA A 127 5.98 6.61 -2.08
CA ALA A 127 6.21 6.15 -0.71
C ALA A 127 5.52 4.79 -0.44
N ASN A 128 6.16 3.92 0.36
CA ASN A 128 5.63 2.59 0.73
C ASN A 128 4.27 2.64 1.42
N ASP A 129 4.05 3.60 2.32
CA ASP A 129 2.78 3.82 3.04
C ASP A 129 2.10 5.11 2.56
N GLY A 130 2.12 5.33 1.25
CA GLY A 130 1.75 6.58 0.61
C GLY A 130 0.43 6.57 -0.15
N LEU A 131 -0.47 5.62 0.10
CA LEU A 131 -1.69 5.44 -0.70
C LEU A 131 -2.97 5.72 0.09
N ILE A 132 -3.86 6.49 -0.54
CA ILE A 132 -5.26 6.66 -0.15
C ILE A 132 -6.13 6.26 -1.33
N LEU A 133 -7.16 5.47 -1.07
CA LEU A 133 -8.20 5.13 -2.03
C LEU A 133 -9.56 5.36 -1.35
N TRP A 134 -10.36 6.26 -1.92
CA TRP A 134 -11.71 6.55 -1.41
C TRP A 134 -12.73 5.54 -1.95
N GLU A 135 -13.83 5.36 -1.22
CA GLU A 135 -14.96 4.52 -1.65
C GLU A 135 -15.61 5.00 -2.95
N THR A 136 -15.40 6.27 -3.29
CA THR A 136 -15.92 6.91 -4.50
C THR A 136 -14.99 6.76 -5.71
N GLY A 137 -13.79 6.19 -5.54
CA GLY A 137 -12.85 5.86 -6.62
C GLY A 137 -11.75 6.87 -6.87
N GLU A 138 -11.80 8.07 -6.28
CA GLU A 138 -10.65 8.95 -6.24
C GLU A 138 -9.52 8.29 -5.44
N SER A 139 -8.29 8.72 -5.69
CA SER A 139 -7.13 8.26 -4.95
C SER A 139 -6.11 9.36 -4.74
N ALA A 140 -5.26 9.21 -3.74
CA ALA A 140 -4.12 10.09 -3.53
C ALA A 140 -2.86 9.27 -3.30
N VAL A 141 -1.77 9.71 -3.91
CA VAL A 141 -0.47 9.04 -3.87
C VAL A 141 0.59 10.03 -3.38
N LEU A 142 1.31 9.64 -2.33
CA LEU A 142 2.48 10.35 -1.82
C LEU A 142 3.71 9.99 -2.67
N LEU A 143 4.32 11.00 -3.25
CA LEU A 143 5.55 10.93 -4.03
C LEU A 143 6.70 11.46 -3.17
N GLY A 144 7.61 10.55 -2.81
CA GLY A 144 8.70 10.79 -1.88
C GLY A 144 8.17 11.26 -0.54
N ASN A 145 8.75 12.33 -0.03
CA ASN A 145 8.28 13.03 1.17
C ASN A 145 7.91 14.48 0.87
N GLU A 146 7.47 14.77 -0.36
CA GLU A 146 7.32 16.14 -0.83
C GLU A 146 5.97 16.43 -1.45
N GLN A 147 5.37 15.50 -2.18
CA GLN A 147 4.18 15.79 -2.97
C GLN A 147 3.09 14.75 -2.80
N VAL A 148 1.85 15.21 -2.74
CA VAL A 148 0.67 14.36 -2.79
C VAL A 148 -0.07 14.66 -4.08
N VAL A 149 -0.24 13.64 -4.92
CA VAL A 149 -0.96 13.75 -6.19
C VAL A 149 -2.31 13.08 -6.04
N ASN A 150 -3.37 13.79 -6.37
CA ASN A 150 -4.74 13.27 -6.37
C ASN A 150 -5.18 12.87 -7.77
N PHE A 151 -5.83 11.72 -7.86
CA PHE A 151 -6.40 11.18 -9.09
C PHE A 151 -7.91 11.10 -8.99
N SER A 152 -8.58 11.43 -10.10
CA SER A 152 -9.99 11.16 -10.31
C SER A 152 -10.25 9.64 -10.39
N PRO A 153 -11.52 9.19 -10.34
CA PRO A 153 -11.87 7.79 -10.55
C PRO A 153 -11.53 7.27 -11.96
N THR A 154 -11.14 8.16 -12.86
CA THR A 154 -10.72 7.86 -14.24
C THR A 154 -9.20 7.95 -14.44
N GLY A 155 -8.42 8.18 -13.38
CA GLY A 155 -6.95 8.22 -13.44
C GLY A 155 -6.37 9.55 -13.91
N GLN A 156 -7.16 10.63 -13.92
CA GLN A 156 -6.68 11.97 -14.26
C GLN A 156 -6.19 12.70 -13.01
N ILE A 157 -5.07 13.40 -13.10
CA ILE A 157 -4.58 14.23 -12.00
C ILE A 157 -5.52 15.42 -11.81
N VAL A 158 -6.10 15.54 -10.61
CA VAL A 158 -7.01 16.64 -10.25
C VAL A 158 -6.21 17.80 -9.65
N TRP A 159 -5.34 17.47 -8.69
CA TRP A 159 -4.49 18.44 -8.01
C TRP A 159 -3.21 17.79 -7.51
N THR A 160 -2.22 18.63 -7.26
CA THR A 160 -0.95 18.24 -6.63
C THR A 160 -0.68 19.18 -5.47
N TRP A 161 -0.54 18.62 -4.27
CA TRP A 161 -0.10 19.34 -3.09
C TRP A 161 1.42 19.18 -2.93
N THR A 162 2.10 20.24 -2.51
CA THR A 162 3.56 20.23 -2.25
C THR A 162 3.84 20.69 -0.83
N LYS A 163 4.71 19.94 -0.14
CA LYS A 163 5.15 20.22 1.22
C LYS A 163 5.83 21.58 1.31
N PRO A 164 5.46 22.43 2.28
CA PRO A 164 6.18 23.67 2.56
C PRO A 164 7.66 23.40 2.95
N GLU A 165 8.59 24.20 2.42
CA GLU A 165 10.05 24.01 2.62
C GLU A 165 10.51 24.07 4.08
N LYS A 166 9.70 24.66 4.98
CA LYS A 166 10.06 24.86 6.40
C LYS A 166 9.70 23.67 7.30
N GLU A 167 9.09 22.62 6.73
CA GLU A 167 8.64 21.44 7.47
C GLU A 167 9.64 20.28 7.31
N GLY A 168 9.61 19.32 8.26
CA GLY A 168 10.54 18.19 8.33
C GLY A 168 10.51 17.22 7.13
N ASP A 169 11.34 16.18 7.19
CA ASP A 169 11.66 15.35 6.02
C ASP A 169 10.79 14.11 5.84
N LYS A 170 10.16 13.60 6.90
CA LYS A 170 9.34 12.37 6.83
C LYS A 170 7.86 12.75 6.75
N VAL A 171 7.16 12.20 5.77
CA VAL A 171 5.74 12.53 5.53
C VAL A 171 4.89 11.27 5.52
N LYS A 172 3.71 11.36 6.13
CA LYS A 172 2.64 10.35 6.02
C LYS A 172 1.33 11.00 5.64
N ILE A 173 0.48 10.26 4.93
CA ILE A 173 -0.85 10.74 4.54
C ILE A 173 -1.95 9.88 5.13
N PHE A 174 -3.02 10.52 5.57
CA PHE A 174 -4.20 9.85 6.12
C PHE A 174 -5.46 10.44 5.52
N GLU A 175 -6.47 9.60 5.40
CA GLU A 175 -7.81 9.99 4.97
C GLU A 175 -8.73 10.07 6.19
N LYS A 176 -9.50 11.15 6.30
CA LYS A 176 -10.63 11.22 7.23
C LYS A 176 -11.61 12.32 6.80
N GLU A 177 -12.90 11.99 6.82
CA GLU A 177 -14.00 12.98 6.67
C GLU A 177 -13.83 13.89 5.44
N GLY A 178 -13.40 13.33 4.30
CA GLY A 178 -13.24 14.09 3.06
C GLY A 178 -12.03 15.03 3.04
N HIS A 179 -11.07 14.83 3.93
CA HIS A 179 -9.81 15.55 3.94
C HIS A 179 -8.63 14.58 3.86
N VAL A 180 -7.53 15.07 3.27
CA VAL A 180 -6.22 14.44 3.31
C VAL A 180 -5.40 15.13 4.39
N TYR A 181 -5.06 14.39 5.44
CA TYR A 181 -4.18 14.84 6.50
C TYR A 181 -2.76 14.47 6.13
N VAL A 182 -1.96 15.48 5.77
CA VAL A 182 -0.54 15.30 5.49
C VAL A 182 0.24 15.62 6.75
N VAL A 183 0.76 14.57 7.39
CA VAL A 183 1.54 14.67 8.62
C VAL A 183 3.01 14.69 8.26
N VAL A 184 3.69 15.75 8.66
CA VAL A 184 5.14 15.86 8.60
C VAL A 184 5.69 15.65 10.00
N GLU A 185 6.55 14.64 10.13
CA GLU A 185 7.18 14.27 11.39
C GLU A 185 8.28 15.28 11.76
N PRO A 186 8.54 15.46 13.07
CA PRO A 186 9.65 16.27 13.53
C PRO A 186 10.99 15.71 13.07
N THR A 187 11.94 16.63 12.83
CA THR A 187 13.31 16.27 12.47
C THR A 187 14.12 15.95 13.73
N GLU A 188 14.83 14.82 13.70
CA GLU A 188 15.73 14.42 14.78
C GLU A 188 16.91 15.41 14.88
N GLY A 189 17.21 15.87 16.10
CA GLY A 189 18.28 16.83 16.36
C GLY A 189 17.84 18.30 16.40
N ASP A 190 16.58 18.61 16.06
CA ASP A 190 16.02 19.95 16.26
C ASP A 190 15.88 20.27 17.75
N THR A 191 16.20 21.51 18.13
CA THR A 191 16.06 21.99 19.51
C THR A 191 14.59 22.20 19.91
N THR A 192 13.72 22.51 18.94
CA THR A 192 12.28 22.65 19.14
C THR A 192 11.54 21.93 18.00
N PRO A 193 11.41 20.60 18.06
CA PRO A 193 10.75 19.83 17.01
C PRO A 193 9.23 20.08 17.00
N PHE A 194 8.65 20.03 15.80
CA PHE A 194 7.21 20.15 15.61
C PHE A 194 6.69 19.08 14.67
N PHE A 195 5.52 18.53 14.99
CA PHE A 195 4.67 17.90 13.98
C PHE A 195 3.92 18.98 13.23
N PHE A 196 3.88 18.88 11.90
CA PHE A 196 2.98 19.67 11.07
C PHE A 196 1.90 18.77 10.51
N ILE A 197 0.64 19.13 10.71
CA ILE A 197 -0.50 18.43 10.10
C ILE A 197 -1.19 19.41 9.16
N ASN A 198 -0.94 19.24 7.87
CA ASN A 198 -1.58 20.01 6.82
C ASN A 198 -2.90 19.34 6.45
N ILE A 199 -4.01 20.02 6.71
CA ILE A 199 -5.36 19.54 6.39
C ILE A 199 -5.69 20.03 4.98
N VAL A 200 -5.62 19.11 4.03
CA VAL A 200 -5.83 19.36 2.60
C VAL A 200 -7.23 18.90 2.20
N ASP A 201 -7.98 19.74 1.52
CA ASP A 201 -9.31 19.40 1.02
C ASP A 201 -9.21 18.34 -0.09
N LYS A 202 -10.03 17.28 -0.01
CA LYS A 202 -10.03 16.18 -0.99
C LYS A 202 -10.30 16.66 -2.42
N VAL A 203 -11.16 17.66 -2.59
CA VAL A 203 -11.67 18.09 -3.91
C VAL A 203 -10.77 19.17 -4.51
N THR A 204 -10.39 20.18 -3.72
CA THR A 204 -9.63 21.33 -4.23
C THR A 204 -8.12 21.16 -4.12
N GLY A 205 -7.62 20.33 -3.20
CA GLY A 205 -6.20 20.23 -2.89
C GLY A 205 -5.65 21.42 -2.12
N GLU A 206 -6.51 22.36 -1.70
CA GLU A 206 -6.09 23.53 -0.91
C GLU A 206 -5.88 23.15 0.56
N THR A 207 -4.84 23.74 1.18
CA THR A 207 -4.59 23.56 2.61
C THR A 207 -5.48 24.52 3.40
N GLY A 208 -6.49 23.99 4.07
CA GLY A 208 -7.42 24.79 4.88
C GLY A 208 -6.79 25.26 6.18
N LYS A 209 -6.13 24.36 6.92
CA LYS A 209 -5.48 24.66 8.19
C LYS A 209 -4.26 23.78 8.40
N THR A 210 -3.20 24.37 8.96
CA THR A 210 -2.00 23.63 9.40
C THR A 210 -1.96 23.60 10.92
N LEU A 211 -1.94 22.39 11.50
CA LEU A 211 -1.74 22.20 12.94
C LEU A 211 -0.27 21.99 13.22
N GLN A 212 0.33 22.95 13.91
CA GLN A 212 1.67 22.80 14.47
C GLN A 212 1.57 22.30 15.92
N ILE A 213 2.12 21.12 16.20
CA ILE A 213 2.13 20.47 17.52
C ILE A 213 3.58 20.40 17.99
N HIS A 214 3.87 21.07 19.10
CA HIS A 214 5.21 21.07 19.70
C HIS A 214 5.53 19.72 20.32
N CYS A 215 6.77 19.28 20.13
CA CYS A 215 7.34 18.06 20.66
C CYS A 215 8.64 18.38 21.40
N GLN A 216 9.02 17.63 22.42
CA GLN A 216 10.32 17.78 23.07
C GLN A 216 11.43 17.16 22.20
N ALA A 217 12.68 17.64 22.31
CA ALA A 217 13.82 17.09 21.56
C ALA A 217 14.13 15.62 21.90
N SER A 218 13.69 15.14 23.07
CA SER A 218 13.80 13.76 23.56
C SER A 218 12.71 12.83 23.00
N PHE A 219 12.03 13.22 21.92
CA PHE A 219 10.98 12.42 21.32
C PHE A 219 11.51 11.11 20.73
N SER A 220 10.67 10.09 20.80
CA SER A 220 10.97 8.77 20.25
C SER A 220 9.69 8.05 19.87
N HIS A 221 9.85 7.00 19.06
CA HIS A 221 8.81 6.02 18.76
C HIS A 221 7.49 6.62 18.26
N ILE A 222 7.54 7.27 17.09
CA ILE A 222 6.33 7.81 16.44
C ILE A 222 5.56 6.66 15.80
N THR A 223 4.30 6.48 16.19
CA THR A 223 3.40 5.51 15.57
C THR A 223 2.03 6.12 15.30
N TYR A 224 1.27 5.47 14.44
CA TYR A 224 -0.04 5.91 13.98
C TYR A 224 -1.04 4.79 14.18
N VAL A 225 -2.11 5.07 14.93
CA VAL A 225 -3.20 4.12 15.13
C VAL A 225 -4.51 4.81 14.80
N GLY A 226 -5.15 4.36 13.73
CA GLY A 226 -6.35 5.00 13.18
C GLY A 226 -6.05 6.45 12.78
N ASN A 227 -6.76 7.39 13.40
CA ASN A 227 -6.64 8.83 13.14
C ASN A 227 -5.90 9.60 14.24
N LYS A 228 -5.01 8.92 14.97
CA LYS A 228 -4.24 9.48 16.09
C LYS A 228 -2.76 9.23 15.88
N ILE A 229 -1.96 10.21 16.26
CA ILE A 229 -0.50 10.12 16.33
C ILE A 229 -0.14 9.82 17.78
N PHE A 230 0.76 8.87 17.99
CA PHE A 230 1.35 8.52 19.28
C PHE A 230 2.85 8.73 19.21
N TRP A 231 3.43 9.24 20.28
CA TRP A 231 4.87 9.40 20.44
C TRP A 231 5.25 9.35 21.93
N ILE A 232 6.51 9.09 22.21
CA ILE A 232 7.04 8.98 23.57
C ILE A 232 8.01 10.13 23.82
N GLU A 233 7.85 10.80 24.96
CA GLU A 233 8.77 11.82 25.48
C GLU A 233 9.11 11.48 26.93
N GLU A 234 10.39 11.20 27.22
CA GLU A 234 10.87 11.00 28.61
C GLU A 234 10.04 10.00 29.44
N GLY A 235 9.58 8.89 28.82
CA GLY A 235 8.76 7.87 29.49
C GLY A 235 7.27 8.19 29.60
N ILE A 236 6.83 9.31 28.99
CA ILE A 236 5.43 9.70 28.87
C ILE A 236 4.94 9.37 27.47
N LEU A 237 3.90 8.54 27.39
CA LEU A 237 3.18 8.30 26.15
C LEU A 237 2.24 9.47 25.90
N LYS A 238 2.41 10.16 24.76
CA LYS A 238 1.55 11.25 24.32
C LYS A 238 0.81 10.87 23.05
N TRP A 239 -0.41 11.39 22.90
CA TRP A 239 -1.17 11.22 21.67
C TRP A 239 -2.12 12.37 21.40
N THR A 240 -2.40 12.59 20.12
CA THR A 240 -3.40 13.57 19.67
C THR A 240 -4.12 13.07 18.41
N PRO A 241 -5.43 13.31 18.28
CA PRO A 241 -6.12 13.12 17.02
C PRO A 241 -5.59 14.06 15.93
N LEU A 242 -5.59 13.60 14.67
CA LEU A 242 -5.07 14.36 13.52
C LEU A 242 -5.78 15.69 13.24
N HIS A 243 -7.01 15.85 13.72
CA HIS A 243 -7.87 17.00 13.45
C HIS A 243 -7.84 18.07 14.56
N THR A 244 -7.17 17.79 15.68
CA THR A 244 -7.13 18.65 16.87
C THR A 244 -5.71 18.79 17.41
N LYS A 245 -5.49 19.82 18.24
CA LYS A 245 -4.24 19.96 19.03
C LYS A 245 -4.40 19.47 20.47
N ASP A 246 -5.41 18.64 20.72
CA ASP A 246 -5.76 18.18 22.07
C ASP A 246 -4.86 17.00 22.44
N ILE A 247 -3.69 17.33 22.99
CA ILE A 247 -2.71 16.35 23.43
C ILE A 247 -3.17 15.72 24.73
N GLN A 248 -3.25 14.40 24.73
CA GLN A 248 -3.42 13.57 25.91
C GLN A 248 -2.10 12.90 26.25
N SER A 249 -1.94 12.51 27.51
CA SER A 249 -0.71 11.88 28.00
C SER A 249 -0.98 10.87 29.10
N ALA A 250 -0.16 9.82 29.15
CA ALA A 250 -0.12 8.86 30.25
C ALA A 250 1.34 8.53 30.57
N VAL A 251 1.65 8.37 31.87
CA VAL A 251 2.95 7.86 32.30
C VAL A 251 3.00 6.37 32.00
N ILE A 252 4.03 5.92 31.31
CA ILE A 252 4.11 4.52 30.85
C ILE A 252 4.19 3.57 32.04
N GLU A 253 4.97 3.92 33.08
CA GLU A 253 5.10 3.14 34.32
C GLU A 253 3.73 2.85 34.96
N ASP A 254 2.81 3.82 34.96
CA ASP A 254 1.46 3.65 35.51
C ASP A 254 0.65 2.61 34.71
N LEU A 255 0.82 2.59 33.38
CA LEU A 255 0.12 1.67 32.48
C LEU A 255 0.59 0.21 32.64
N VAL A 256 1.85 0.02 33.05
CA VAL A 256 2.49 -1.29 33.21
C VAL A 256 2.68 -1.69 34.67
N SER A 257 2.17 -0.89 35.61
CA SER A 257 2.31 -1.08 37.07
C SER A 257 1.81 -2.43 37.59
N SER A 258 0.93 -3.11 36.84
CA SER A 258 0.48 -4.47 37.16
C SER A 258 1.49 -5.57 36.78
N THR A 259 2.61 -5.21 36.15
CA THR A 259 3.66 -6.14 35.72
C THR A 259 4.83 -6.13 36.70
N PRO A 260 5.52 -7.27 36.91
CA PRO A 260 6.66 -7.34 37.84
C PRO A 260 7.85 -6.44 37.47
N ILE A 261 7.88 -5.94 36.23
CA ILE A 261 9.03 -5.28 35.59
C ILE A 261 8.80 -3.75 35.50
N ALA A 262 7.74 -3.23 36.15
CA ALA A 262 7.33 -1.81 36.18
C ALA A 262 8.44 -0.78 36.47
N GLN A 263 9.53 -1.17 37.12
CA GLN A 263 10.60 -0.26 37.55
C GLN A 263 11.86 -0.30 36.66
N GLU A 264 11.95 -1.24 35.71
CA GLU A 264 13.14 -1.43 34.86
C GLU A 264 12.93 -0.98 33.41
N PHE A 265 11.81 -0.30 33.14
CA PHE A 265 11.42 0.12 31.79
C PHE A 265 12.33 1.19 31.20
N THR A 266 12.82 0.95 29.99
CA THR A 266 13.45 1.99 29.17
C THR A 266 12.58 2.32 27.95
N ALA A 267 12.41 3.61 27.65
CA ALA A 267 11.61 4.09 26.52
C ALA A 267 11.92 3.45 25.14
N PRO A 268 13.19 3.15 24.76
CA PRO A 268 13.49 2.59 23.43
C PRO A 268 12.98 1.14 23.23
N GLN A 269 12.55 0.45 24.28
CA GLN A 269 12.07 -0.94 24.23
C GLN A 269 10.57 -1.07 23.95
N ILE A 270 9.85 0.05 23.79
CA ILE A 270 8.40 0.07 23.71
C ILE A 270 7.97 0.13 22.26
N THR A 271 7.23 -0.88 21.83
CA THR A 271 6.57 -0.89 20.53
C THR A 271 5.07 -0.75 20.69
N LEU A 272 4.50 0.23 20.00
CA LEU A 272 3.07 0.48 19.92
C LEU A 272 2.56 0.06 18.54
N SER A 273 1.63 -0.88 18.54
CA SER A 273 0.90 -1.34 17.35
C SER A 273 -0.60 -1.30 17.63
N GLY A 274 -1.44 -1.22 16.60
CA GLY A 274 -2.88 -1.17 16.82
C GLY A 274 -3.66 -1.04 15.53
N GLN A 275 -4.96 -1.35 15.61
CA GLN A 275 -5.88 -1.18 14.51
C GLN A 275 -7.19 -0.57 15.02
N PHE A 276 -7.69 0.43 14.30
CA PHE A 276 -8.92 1.16 14.63
C PHE A 276 -8.89 1.81 16.03
N ASN A 277 -9.41 1.11 17.04
CA ASN A 277 -9.63 1.61 18.40
C ASN A 277 -8.88 0.82 19.48
N SER A 278 -8.08 -0.18 19.11
CA SER A 278 -7.24 -0.92 20.05
C SER A 278 -5.76 -0.61 19.81
N ILE A 279 -5.01 -0.56 20.90
CA ILE A 279 -3.56 -0.39 20.90
C ILE A 279 -2.98 -1.52 21.71
N LEU A 280 -2.05 -2.25 21.10
CA LEU A 280 -1.18 -3.19 21.75
C LEU A 280 0.16 -2.49 22.02
N MET A 281 0.50 -2.39 23.29
CA MET A 281 1.83 -2.00 23.73
C MET A 281 2.62 -3.26 24.03
N THR A 282 3.70 -3.48 23.30
CA THR A 282 4.68 -4.53 23.59
C THR A 282 5.93 -3.89 24.14
N VAL A 283 6.55 -4.56 25.10
CA VAL A 283 7.83 -4.12 25.63
C VAL A 283 8.80 -5.30 25.56
N GLU A 284 9.94 -5.05 24.94
CA GLU A 284 11.00 -6.04 24.78
C GLU A 284 12.03 -5.85 25.89
N PHE A 285 12.32 -6.92 26.63
CA PHE A 285 13.30 -6.90 27.71
C PHE A 285 14.43 -7.87 27.34
N ASP A 286 15.66 -7.37 27.33
CA ASP A 286 16.84 -8.22 27.23
C ASP A 286 17.14 -8.81 28.60
N ASP A 287 16.70 -10.04 28.81
CA ASP A 287 16.97 -10.80 30.03
C ASP A 287 18.36 -11.46 29.90
N GLU A 288 19.43 -10.68 30.03
CA GLU A 288 20.81 -11.21 29.98
C GLU A 288 21.11 -12.23 31.13
N GLU A 289 20.24 -12.36 32.13
CA GLU A 289 20.47 -13.25 33.30
C GLU A 289 19.98 -14.70 33.13
N LEU A 290 19.30 -15.09 32.05
CA LEU A 290 18.80 -16.48 31.90
C LEU A 290 19.77 -17.47 31.24
N GLU A 291 20.93 -17.03 30.72
CA GLU A 291 21.94 -17.95 30.16
C GLU A 291 22.88 -18.58 31.21
N THR A 292 22.72 -18.26 32.50
CA THR A 292 23.53 -18.86 33.57
C THR A 292 22.69 -19.47 34.68
N ARG A 293 22.01 -20.59 34.40
CA ARG A 293 21.60 -21.52 35.46
C ARG A 293 21.54 -22.99 35.05
#